data_AF-A0A819BVG5-F1
#
_entry.id   AF-A0A819BVG5-F1
#
_cell.length_a   1.000
_cell.length_b   1.000
_cell.length_c   1.000
_cell.angle_alpha   90.00
_cell.angle_beta   90.00
_cell.angle_gamma   90.00
#
_symmetry.space_group_name_H-M   'P 1'
#
loop_
_entity.id
_entity.type
_entity.pdbx_description
1 polymer ?
#
loop_
_entity_poly.entity_id
_entity_poly.type
_entity_poly.pdbx_seq_one_letter_code
_entity_poly.pdbx_strand_id
1 'polypeptide(L)'
;MNAMLFMIAGYESTSLNIAFATYELAKHPDIQRKLQAEIDEHWKEGEEEPDYDVIASMTYMDMFVREVLRMYSIVHRAFSRQCNASTVICGHQIEEGEIIFA
;
A
#
# COMPACT_ATOMS: atom_id res chain seq x y z
N MET A 1 -12.90 3.80 -19.64
CA MET A 1 -12.40 3.01 -18.50
C MET A 1 -13.61 2.65 -17.64
N ASN A 2 -13.91 1.36 -17.50
CA ASN A 2 -15.19 0.90 -16.97
C ASN A 2 -15.19 0.98 -15.43
N ALA A 3 -16.23 1.56 -14.81
CA ALA A 3 -16.33 1.78 -13.34
C ALA A 3 -16.10 0.51 -12.50
N MET A 4 -16.48 -0.66 -13.03
CA MET A 4 -16.25 -1.96 -12.40
C MET A 4 -14.76 -2.26 -12.16
N LEU A 5 -13.88 -1.93 -13.12
CA LEU A 5 -12.44 -2.14 -12.96
C LEU A 5 -11.88 -1.28 -11.83
N PHE A 6 -12.33 -0.02 -11.74
CA PHE A 6 -11.92 0.91 -10.69
C PHE A 6 -12.32 0.40 -9.30
N MET A 7 -13.54 -0.13 -9.19
CA MET A 7 -14.05 -0.69 -7.94
C MET A 7 -13.26 -1.93 -7.52
N ILE A 8 -13.05 -2.89 -8.42
CA ILE A 8 -12.32 -4.14 -8.10
C ILE A 8 -10.88 -3.84 -7.70
N ALA A 9 -10.17 -3.04 -8.50
CA ALA A 9 -8.77 -2.71 -8.25
C ALA A 9 -8.57 -2.00 -6.91
N GLY A 10 -9.48 -1.10 -6.52
CA GLY A 10 -9.40 -0.37 -5.26
C GLY A 10 -9.92 -1.15 -4.05
N TYR A 11 -10.97 -1.95 -4.21
CA TYR A 11 -11.65 -2.61 -3.09
C TYR A 11 -10.83 -3.77 -2.51
N GLU A 12 -10.42 -4.72 -3.37
CA GLU A 12 -9.74 -5.94 -2.91
C GLU A 12 -8.36 -5.61 -2.31
N SER A 13 -7.60 -4.73 -2.98
CA SER A 13 -6.28 -4.31 -2.51
C SER A 13 -6.35 -3.55 -1.19
N THR A 14 -7.28 -2.61 -1.02
CA THR A 14 -7.39 -1.80 0.20
C THR A 14 -7.92 -2.61 1.36
N SER A 15 -8.94 -3.45 1.14
CA SER A 15 -9.53 -4.28 2.21
C SER A 15 -8.52 -5.28 2.79
N LEU A 16 -7.72 -5.92 1.93
CA LEU A 16 -6.64 -6.81 2.37
C LEU A 16 -5.55 -6.04 3.13
N ASN A 17 -5.20 -4.84 2.68
CA ASN A 17 -4.20 -4.03 3.37
C ASN A 17 -4.65 -3.67 4.80
N ILE A 18 -5.91 -3.27 4.98
CA ILE A 18 -6.49 -2.97 6.30
C ILE A 18 -6.52 -4.23 7.17
N ALA A 19 -6.86 -5.39 6.61
CA ALA A 19 -6.85 -6.66 7.34
C ALA A 19 -5.44 -7.02 7.84
N PHE A 20 -4.41 -6.87 7.01
CA PHE A 20 -3.03 -7.12 7.42
C PHE A 20 -2.51 -6.07 8.40
N ALA A 21 -2.84 -4.80 8.20
CA ALA A 21 -2.48 -3.73 9.13
C ALA A 21 -3.04 -4.00 10.54
N THR A 22 -4.34 -4.34 10.63
CA THR A 22 -4.97 -4.66 11.93
C THR A 22 -4.39 -5.93 12.56
N TYR A 23 -4.07 -6.94 11.75
CA TYR A 23 -3.37 -8.14 12.22
C TYR A 23 -1.98 -7.82 12.81
N GLU A 24 -1.19 -6.97 12.14
CA GLU A 24 0.13 -6.59 12.63
C GLU A 24 0.07 -5.71 13.88
N LEU A 25 -0.91 -4.82 14.00
CA LEU A 25 -1.15 -4.05 15.23
C LEU A 25 -1.51 -4.97 16.41
N ALA A 26 -2.38 -5.96 16.19
CA ALA A 26 -2.76 -6.91 17.23
C ALA A 26 -1.58 -7.76 17.72
N LYS A 27 -0.61 -8.05 16.85
CA LYS A 27 0.61 -8.80 17.18
C LYS A 27 1.72 -7.97 17.81
N HIS A 28 1.73 -6.65 17.56
CA HIS A 28 2.77 -5.73 18.03
C HIS A 28 2.15 -4.58 18.85
N PRO A 29 1.77 -4.84 20.12
CA PRO A 29 1.13 -3.82 20.97
C PRO A 29 2.00 -2.59 21.27
N ASP A 30 3.32 -2.71 21.14
CA ASP A 30 4.27 -1.61 21.21
C ASP A 30 4.16 -0.68 19.99
N ILE A 31 4.08 -1.24 18.79
CA ILE A 31 3.84 -0.50 17.54
C ILE A 31 2.47 0.18 17.59
N GLN A 32 1.44 -0.54 18.05
CA GLN A 32 0.10 0.01 18.20
C GLN A 32 0.07 1.21 19.14
N ARG A 33 0.70 1.12 20.32
CA ARG A 33 0.76 2.25 21.26
C ARG A 33 1.51 3.44 20.69
N LYS A 34 2.59 3.21 19.95
CA LYS A 34 3.35 4.28 19.30
C LYS A 34 2.54 4.99 18.21
N LEU A 35 1.78 4.22 17.42
CA LEU A 35 0.89 4.78 16.40
C LEU A 35 -0.25 5.58 17.03
N GLN A 36 -0.87 5.05 18.09
CA GLN A 36 -1.90 5.75 18.85
C GLN A 36 -1.38 7.07 19.43
N ALA A 37 -0.17 7.09 19.99
CA ALA A 37 0.42 8.32 20.49
C ALA A 37 0.57 9.40 19.40
N GLU A 38 1.02 9.04 18.19
CA GLU A 38 1.09 10.00 17.08
C GLU A 38 -0.31 10.50 16.67
N ILE A 39 -1.31 9.62 16.66
CA ILE A 39 -2.70 9.99 16.37
C ILE A 39 -3.21 10.97 17.43
N ASP A 40 -3.03 10.66 18.71
CA ASP A 40 -3.47 11.48 19.84
C ASP A 40 -2.79 12.87 19.85
N GLU A 41 -1.53 12.96 19.42
CA GLU A 41 -0.81 14.24 19.28
C GLU A 41 -1.41 15.16 18.21
N HIS A 42 -2.02 14.59 17.18
CA HIS A 42 -2.61 15.31 16.05
C HIS A 42 -4.12 15.50 16.17
N TRP A 43 -4.77 14.73 17.05
CA TRP A 43 -6.21 14.82 17.31
C TRP A 43 -6.50 15.87 18.38
N LYS A 44 -7.13 16.98 18.00
CA LYS A 44 -7.48 18.03 18.97
C LYS A 44 -8.76 17.67 19.71
N GLU A 45 -8.79 17.95 21.01
CA GLU A 45 -10.01 17.81 21.82
C GLU A 45 -11.15 18.67 21.23
N GLY A 46 -12.26 18.02 20.87
CA GLY A 46 -13.46 18.67 20.34
C GLY A 46 -13.61 18.61 18.81
N GLU A 47 -12.65 18.06 18.07
CA GLU A 47 -12.79 17.76 16.64
C GLU A 47 -13.31 16.32 16.45
N GLU A 48 -14.31 16.13 15.58
CA GLU A 48 -14.90 14.81 15.29
C GLU A 48 -13.98 13.92 14.45
N GLU A 49 -13.24 14.49 13.49
CA GLU A 49 -12.31 13.77 12.61
C GLU A 49 -11.16 14.70 12.15
N PRO A 50 -9.94 14.18 11.98
CA PRO A 50 -8.81 14.94 11.46
C PRO A 50 -8.94 15.14 9.95
N ASP A 51 -8.58 16.34 9.51
CA ASP A 51 -8.51 16.68 8.09
C ASP A 51 -7.48 15.80 7.36
N TYR A 52 -7.67 15.63 6.05
CA TYR A 52 -6.75 14.84 5.21
C TYR A 52 -5.29 15.32 5.33
N ASP A 53 -5.07 16.63 5.40
CA ASP A 53 -3.73 17.21 5.52
C ASP A 53 -3.06 16.84 6.85
N VAL A 54 -3.85 16.67 7.93
CA VAL A 54 -3.37 16.23 9.24
C VAL A 54 -2.99 14.76 9.18
N ILE A 55 -3.82 13.91 8.57
CA ILE A 55 -3.49 12.49 8.37
C ILE A 55 -2.22 12.35 7.51
N ALA A 56 -2.09 13.16 6.46
CA ALA A 56 -0.94 13.14 5.58
C ALA A 56 0.35 13.63 6.26
N SER A 57 0.28 14.41 7.34
CA SER A 57 1.46 14.84 8.11
C SER A 57 1.94 13.81 9.14
N MET A 58 1.13 12.80 9.47
CA MET A 58 1.48 11.72 10.39
C MET A 58 2.57 10.81 9.79
N THR A 59 3.82 11.05 10.18
CA THR A 59 4.98 10.40 9.58
C THR A 59 5.05 8.92 9.95
N TYR A 60 4.77 8.58 11.20
CA TYR A 60 4.82 7.20 11.68
C TYR A 60 3.66 6.37 11.11
N MET A 61 2.49 6.96 10.89
CA MET A 61 1.39 6.35 10.13
C MET A 61 1.81 5.98 8.70
N ASP A 62 2.42 6.90 7.94
CA ASP A 62 2.94 6.60 6.59
C ASP A 62 3.99 5.48 6.63
N MET A 63 4.92 5.54 7.60
CA MET A 63 5.92 4.48 7.79
C MET A 63 5.25 3.12 8.06
N PHE A 64 4.25 3.07 8.93
CA PHE A 64 3.52 1.85 9.27
C PHE A 64 2.79 1.27 8.05
N VAL A 65 2.04 2.09 7.31
CA VAL A 65 1.33 1.65 6.11
C VAL A 65 2.30 1.10 5.06
N ARG A 66 3.44 1.78 4.85
CA ARG A 66 4.50 1.30 3.96
C ARG A 66 5.09 -0.03 4.40
N GLU A 67 5.29 -0.22 5.69
CA GLU A 67 5.84 -1.47 6.22
C GLU A 67 4.85 -2.63 6.07
N VAL A 68 3.55 -2.39 6.29
CA VAL A 68 2.50 -3.38 6.00
C VAL A 68 2.52 -3.75 4.51
N LEU A 69 2.59 -2.77 3.60
CA LEU A 69 2.67 -3.03 2.16
C LEU A 69 3.96 -3.74 1.74
N ARG A 70 5.08 -3.50 2.44
CA ARG A 70 6.35 -4.19 2.21
C ARG A 70 6.27 -5.66 2.65
N MET A 71 5.65 -5.94 3.79
CA MET A 71 5.46 -7.30 4.31
C MET A 71 4.42 -8.07 3.51
N TYR A 72 3.33 -7.40 3.14
CA TYR A 72 2.18 -7.97 2.44
C TYR A 72 2.02 -7.31 1.08
N SER A 73 2.80 -7.77 0.10
CA SER A 73 2.64 -7.31 -1.27
C SER A 73 1.43 -7.98 -1.91
N ILE A 74 0.26 -7.34 -1.76
CA ILE A 74 -1.05 -7.90 -2.14
C ILE A 74 -1.14 -8.19 -3.65
N VAL A 75 -0.40 -7.45 -4.48
CA VAL A 75 -0.58 -7.44 -5.95
C VAL A 75 0.68 -7.84 -6.73
N HIS A 76 1.72 -8.37 -6.07
CA HIS A 76 3.05 -8.65 -6.63
C HIS A 76 3.12 -9.64 -7.82
N ARG A 77 2.00 -10.22 -8.26
CA ARG A 77 1.93 -11.07 -9.46
C ARG A 77 0.69 -10.82 -10.32
N ALA A 78 -0.14 -9.84 -9.96
CA ALA A 78 -1.40 -9.66 -10.67
C ALA A 78 -1.21 -8.96 -12.03
N PHE A 79 -0.05 -8.35 -12.27
CA PHE A 79 0.21 -7.60 -13.48
C PHE A 79 1.46 -8.10 -14.19
N SER A 80 1.31 -8.47 -15.45
CA SER A 80 2.42 -8.67 -16.36
C SER A 80 2.62 -7.43 -17.24
N ARG A 81 3.77 -7.37 -17.90
CA ARG A 81 4.10 -6.41 -18.95
C ARG A 81 4.46 -7.19 -20.20
N GLN A 82 4.10 -6.68 -21.36
CA GLN A 82 4.54 -7.22 -22.65
C GLN A 82 5.59 -6.30 -23.24
N CYS A 83 6.68 -6.89 -23.75
CA CYS A 83 7.73 -6.14 -24.40
C CYS A 83 7.26 -5.61 -25.76
N ASN A 84 7.26 -4.30 -25.94
CA ASN A 84 6.80 -3.68 -27.19
C ASN A 84 7.89 -3.56 -28.27
N ALA A 85 9.17 -3.79 -27.93
CA ALA A 85 10.29 -3.78 -28.86
C ALA A 85 11.49 -4.49 -28.24
N SER A 86 12.21 -5.32 -29.00
CA SER A 86 13.35 -6.06 -28.48
C SER A 86 14.39 -5.14 -27.83
N THR A 87 14.80 -5.48 -26.61
CA THR A 87 15.66 -4.63 -25.78
C THR A 87 16.59 -5.47 -24.90
N VAL A 88 17.59 -4.83 -24.30
CA VAL A 88 18.52 -5.46 -23.35
C VAL A 88 18.29 -4.88 -21.96
N ILE A 89 17.91 -5.73 -21.00
CA ILE A 89 17.78 -5.38 -19.58
C ILE A 89 18.79 -6.20 -18.78
N CYS A 90 19.65 -5.53 -18.03
CA CYS A 90 20.68 -6.17 -17.21
C CYS A 90 21.58 -7.17 -17.99
N GLY A 91 21.82 -6.91 -19.28
CA GLY A 91 22.59 -7.80 -20.15
C GLY A 91 21.81 -8.99 -20.73
N HIS A 92 20.53 -9.14 -20.38
CA HIS A 92 19.63 -10.14 -20.98
C HIS A 92 18.86 -9.53 -22.14
N GLN A 93 18.88 -10.23 -23.27
CA GLN A 93 18.06 -9.93 -24.43
C GLN A 93 16.60 -10.31 -24.12
N ILE A 94 15.68 -9.36 -24.31
CA ILE A 94 14.23 -9.55 -24.19
C ILE A 94 13.62 -9.25 -25.55
N GLU A 95 12.88 -10.19 -26.10
CA GLU A 95 12.30 -10.06 -27.43
C GLU A 95 10.93 -9.36 -27.43
N GLU A 96 10.59 -8.73 -28.55
CA GLU A 96 9.25 -8.19 -28.77
C GLU A 96 8.19 -9.28 -28.55
N GLY A 97 7.15 -8.95 -27.79
CA GLY A 97 6.06 -9.86 -27.45
C GLY A 97 6.29 -10.71 -26.19
N GLU A 98 7.51 -10.76 -25.64
CA GLU A 98 7.77 -11.50 -24.38
C GLU A 98 7.01 -10.89 -23.20
N ILE A 99 6.48 -11.77 -22.34
CA ILE A 99 5.73 -11.40 -21.13
C ILE A 99 6.66 -11.41 -19.93
N ILE A 100 6.81 -10.26 -19.30
CA ILE A 100 7.60 -10.06 -18.08
C ILE A 100 6.65 -9.93 -16.90
N PHE A 101 6.87 -10.73 -15.87
CA PHE A 101 6.19 -10.61 -14.59
C PHE A 101 7.06 -9.78 -13.66
N ALA A 102 6.46 -8.77 -13.03
CA ALA A 102 7.10 -7.88 -12.06
C ALA A 102 6.49 -8.09 -10.68
#